data_AF-A0A0C4Y103-F1
#
_entry.id   AF-A0A0C4Y103-F1
#
_cell.length_a   1.000
_cell.length_b   1.000
_cell.length_c   1.000
_cell.angle_alpha   90.00
_cell.angle_beta   90.00
_cell.angle_gamma   90.00
#
_symmetry.space_group_name_H-M   'P 1'
#
loop_
_entity.id
_entity.type
_entity.pdbx_description
1 polymer ?
#
loop_
_entity_poly.entity_id
_entity_poly.type
_entity_poly.pdbx_seq_one_letter_code
_entity_poly.pdbx_strand_id
1 'polypeptide(L)'
;MNLRLSPLLLAPLLLCASLADAAEPSADADAASGAGCESLLTVVRHSLEKEIGAACAAPASIPEPATACATQREPLRAIVDFIGKRKAASADECDTLLEVNKRLRSLPPKG
;
A
#
# COMPACT_ATOMS: atom_id res chain seq x y z
N MET A 1 39.42 60.50 -36.77
CA MET A 1 38.23 60.09 -35.99
C MET A 1 38.35 58.58 -35.83
N ASN A 2 38.96 58.08 -34.74
CA ASN A 2 38.28 57.55 -33.53
C ASN A 2 37.13 56.56 -33.90
N LEU A 3 37.05 55.28 -33.52
CA LEU A 3 37.66 54.46 -32.47
C LEU A 3 37.52 52.94 -32.80
N ARG A 4 38.60 52.18 -32.57
CA ARG A 4 38.71 50.83 -31.95
C ARG A 4 37.91 49.61 -32.46
N LEU A 5 38.67 48.77 -33.17
CA LEU A 5 38.63 47.31 -33.17
C LEU A 5 38.84 46.77 -31.73
N SER A 6 37.99 45.86 -31.25
CA SER A 6 38.33 44.96 -30.15
C SER A 6 37.86 43.52 -30.46
N PRO A 7 38.80 42.55 -30.44
CA PRO A 7 38.59 41.12 -30.62
C PRO A 7 38.28 40.46 -29.28
N LEU A 8 37.56 39.34 -29.28
CA LEU A 8 37.55 38.27 -28.26
C LEU A 8 36.56 37.22 -28.80
N LEU A 9 36.95 36.35 -29.73
CA LEU A 9 37.68 35.10 -29.48
C LEU A 9 37.12 34.27 -28.31
N LEU A 10 36.83 33.02 -28.65
CA LEU A 10 36.90 31.83 -27.79
C LEU A 10 35.81 31.70 -26.70
N ALA A 11 34.80 30.86 -26.95
CA ALA A 11 34.89 29.40 -26.82
C ALA A 11 33.48 28.82 -26.54
N PRO A 12 33.09 27.72 -27.19
CA PRO A 12 32.04 26.83 -26.69
C PRO A 12 32.66 25.93 -25.60
N LEU A 13 31.89 25.56 -24.57
CA LEU A 13 31.96 24.28 -23.83
C LEU A 13 31.11 24.38 -22.55
N LEU A 14 30.15 23.46 -22.47
CA LEU A 14 29.75 22.71 -21.27
C LEU A 14 29.54 23.50 -19.97
N LEU A 15 28.29 23.53 -19.48
CA LEU A 15 27.99 22.92 -18.18
C LEU A 15 26.48 22.69 -18.04
N CYS A 16 26.09 21.41 -18.09
CA CYS A 16 24.82 20.94 -17.57
C CYS A 16 24.77 21.24 -16.06
N ALA A 17 23.95 22.19 -15.64
CA ALA A 17 23.56 22.32 -14.23
C ALA A 17 22.20 21.63 -14.06
N SER A 18 22.26 20.33 -13.86
CA SER A 18 21.11 19.54 -13.38
C SER A 18 20.95 19.73 -11.87
N LEU A 19 19.69 19.78 -11.44
CA LEU A 19 19.16 19.32 -10.15
C LEU A 19 19.62 20.05 -8.87
N ALA A 20 18.67 20.77 -8.27
CA ALA A 20 18.15 20.45 -6.93
C ALA A 20 17.07 21.48 -6.55
N ASP A 21 15.88 21.34 -7.14
CA ASP A 21 14.68 21.91 -6.52
C ASP A 21 14.37 21.00 -5.33
N ALA A 22 14.79 21.44 -4.15
CA ALA A 22 14.44 20.81 -2.90
C ALA A 22 12.94 21.03 -2.69
N ALA A 23 12.13 20.12 -3.25
CA ALA A 23 10.73 19.99 -2.90
C ALA A 23 10.65 19.65 -1.41
N GLU A 24 10.41 20.67 -0.58
CA GLU A 24 10.02 20.46 0.81
C GLU A 24 8.74 19.62 0.81
N PRO A 25 8.65 18.53 1.61
CA PRO A 25 7.42 17.76 1.67
C PRO A 25 6.34 18.63 2.32
N SER A 26 5.42 19.11 1.49
CA SER A 26 4.24 19.86 1.89
C SER A 26 3.49 19.08 2.97
N ALA A 27 3.24 19.75 4.11
CA ALA A 27 2.52 19.20 5.27
C ALA A 27 1.08 18.73 4.96
N ASP A 28 0.58 18.95 3.74
CA ASP A 28 -0.68 18.39 3.21
C ASP A 28 -0.61 16.89 2.91
N ALA A 29 0.57 16.28 2.85
CA ALA A 29 0.70 14.83 2.61
C ALA A 29 0.21 13.98 3.80
N ASP A 30 0.21 14.52 5.01
CA ASP A 30 -0.12 13.78 6.24
C ASP A 30 -1.64 13.61 6.41
N ALA A 31 -2.42 14.66 6.13
CA ALA A 31 -3.88 14.62 6.18
C ALA A 31 -4.50 13.78 5.04
N ALA A 32 -3.86 13.77 3.85
CA ALA A 32 -4.27 12.91 2.75
C ALA A 32 -3.86 11.43 2.96
N SER A 33 -2.81 11.17 3.75
CA SER A 33 -2.32 9.81 4.04
C SER A 33 -3.30 9.02 4.91
N GLY A 34 -3.92 9.64 5.93
CA GLY A 34 -4.92 8.98 6.76
C GLY A 34 -6.17 8.54 5.98
N ALA A 35 -6.70 9.41 5.12
CA ALA A 35 -7.83 9.09 4.24
C ALA A 35 -7.48 7.98 3.23
N GLY A 36 -6.23 7.95 2.74
CA GLY A 36 -5.72 6.89 1.88
C GLY A 36 -5.66 5.53 2.57
N CYS A 37 -5.16 5.49 3.80
CA CYS A 37 -5.07 4.26 4.59
C CYS A 37 -6.46 3.71 4.97
N GLU A 38 -7.41 4.57 5.33
CA GLU A 38 -8.79 4.16 5.62
C GLU A 38 -9.47 3.53 4.38
N SER A 39 -9.30 4.15 3.21
CA SER A 39 -9.84 3.63 1.95
C SER A 39 -9.27 2.25 1.62
N LEU A 40 -7.95 2.07 1.77
CA LEU A 40 -7.31 0.79 1.56
C LEU A 40 -7.77 -0.27 2.57
N LEU A 41 -7.91 0.07 3.85
CA LEU A 41 -8.47 -0.83 4.86
C LEU A 41 -9.88 -1.29 4.50
N THR A 42 -10.71 -0.38 3.97
CA THR A 42 -12.07 -0.70 3.53
C THR A 42 -12.05 -1.71 2.39
N VAL A 43 -11.21 -1.50 1.37
CA VAL A 43 -11.05 -2.43 0.24
C VAL A 43 -10.52 -3.78 0.70
N VAL A 44 -9.51 -3.80 1.58
CA VAL A 44 -8.92 -5.03 2.10
C VAL A 44 -9.94 -5.82 2.90
N ARG A 45 -10.68 -5.17 3.82
CA ARG A 45 -11.72 -5.83 4.61
C ARG A 45 -12.78 -6.44 3.71
N HIS A 46 -13.31 -5.69 2.75
CA HIS A 46 -14.31 -6.18 1.81
C HIS A 46 -13.79 -7.39 1.00
N SER A 47 -12.55 -7.33 0.55
CA SER A 47 -11.93 -8.43 -0.20
C SER A 47 -11.78 -9.68 0.67
N LEU A 48 -11.38 -9.52 1.94
CA LEU A 48 -11.27 -10.63 2.88
C LEU A 48 -12.63 -11.24 3.19
N GLU A 49 -13.66 -10.44 3.41
CA GLU A 49 -15.03 -10.89 3.65
C GLU A 49 -15.56 -11.69 2.45
N LYS A 50 -15.31 -11.22 1.22
CA LYS A 50 -15.66 -11.94 -0.01
C LYS A 50 -14.92 -13.27 -0.12
N GLU A 51 -13.64 -13.29 0.20
CA GLU A 51 -12.83 -14.51 0.20
C GLU A 51 -13.32 -15.51 1.26
N ILE A 52 -13.69 -15.05 2.45
CA ILE A 52 -14.27 -15.89 3.51
C ILE A 52 -15.63 -16.46 3.09
N GLY A 53 -16.45 -15.65 2.43
CA GLY A 53 -17.78 -16.03 1.95
C GLY A 53 -17.78 -16.89 0.69
N ALA A 54 -16.65 -17.03 0.00
CA ALA A 54 -16.52 -17.93 -1.13
C ALA A 54 -16.72 -19.37 -0.69
N ALA A 55 -17.66 -20.07 -1.31
CA ALA A 55 -17.97 -21.46 -0.97
C ALA A 55 -16.73 -22.35 -1.13
N CYS A 56 -16.47 -23.17 -0.12
CA CYS A 56 -15.50 -24.24 -0.22
C CYS A 56 -16.01 -25.28 -1.21
N ALA A 57 -15.42 -25.32 -2.41
CA ALA A 57 -15.77 -26.31 -3.42
C ALA A 57 -15.30 -27.70 -2.94
N ALA A 58 -16.20 -28.47 -2.33
CA ALA A 58 -16.00 -29.87 -2.05
C ALA A 58 -17.09 -30.68 -2.79
N PRO A 59 -16.74 -31.79 -3.47
CA PRO A 59 -17.75 -32.75 -3.88
C PRO A 59 -18.50 -33.25 -2.64
N ALA A 60 -19.83 -33.37 -2.72
CA ALA A 60 -20.72 -33.74 -1.60
C ALA A 60 -20.33 -35.06 -0.90
N SER A 61 -19.45 -35.85 -1.51
CA SER A 61 -18.99 -37.15 -1.04
C SER A 61 -17.76 -37.12 -0.12
N ILE A 62 -17.07 -35.98 0.03
CA ILE A 62 -15.86 -35.88 0.88
C ILE A 62 -16.00 -34.71 1.86
N PRO A 63 -16.30 -34.96 3.14
CA PRO A 63 -16.41 -33.92 4.17
C PRO A 63 -15.08 -33.25 4.51
N GLU A 64 -13.97 -33.98 4.45
CA GLU A 64 -12.62 -33.49 4.79
C GLU A 64 -12.18 -32.21 4.03
N PRO A 65 -12.32 -32.10 2.69
CA PRO A 65 -11.92 -30.91 1.96
C PRO A 65 -12.75 -29.67 2.33
N ALA A 66 -14.02 -29.83 2.74
CA ALA A 66 -14.82 -28.71 3.25
C ALA A 66 -14.28 -28.21 4.60
N THR A 67 -13.94 -29.12 5.51
CA THR A 67 -13.32 -28.77 6.81
C THR A 67 -11.91 -28.18 6.65
N ALA A 68 -11.11 -28.67 5.70
CA ALA A 68 -9.79 -28.12 5.41
C ALA A 68 -9.88 -26.68 4.87
N CYS A 69 -10.80 -26.43 3.93
CA CYS A 69 -11.03 -25.10 3.40
C CYS A 69 -11.58 -24.14 4.47
N ALA A 70 -12.54 -24.56 5.30
CA ALA A 70 -13.05 -23.74 6.40
C ALA A 70 -11.93 -23.35 7.41
N THR A 71 -11.00 -24.28 7.66
CA THR A 71 -9.81 -24.07 8.49
C THR A 71 -8.82 -23.11 7.82
N GLN A 72 -8.61 -23.21 6.51
CA GLN A 72 -7.76 -22.30 5.75
C GLN A 72 -8.29 -20.84 5.74
N ARG A 73 -9.59 -20.65 5.97
CA ARG A 73 -10.21 -19.31 6.08
C ARG A 73 -10.09 -18.68 7.46
N GLU A 74 -9.75 -19.44 8.52
CA GLU A 74 -9.60 -18.90 9.88
C GLU A 74 -8.59 -17.74 9.98
N PRO A 75 -7.38 -17.84 9.38
CA PRO A 75 -6.45 -16.71 9.35
C PRO A 75 -7.02 -15.45 8.71
N LEU A 76 -7.88 -15.59 7.69
CA LEU A 76 -8.54 -14.44 7.05
C LEU A 76 -9.57 -13.81 7.98
N ARG A 77 -10.37 -14.64 8.69
CA ARG A 77 -11.32 -14.15 9.71
C ARG A 77 -10.59 -13.38 10.81
N ALA A 78 -9.48 -13.92 11.30
CA ALA A 78 -8.66 -13.27 12.32
C ALA A 78 -8.12 -11.89 11.88
N ILE A 79 -7.83 -11.69 10.59
CA ILE A 79 -7.41 -10.38 10.06
C ILE A 79 -8.60 -9.41 10.00
N VAL A 80 -9.78 -9.87 9.57
CA VAL A 80 -11.01 -9.03 9.57
C VAL A 80 -11.36 -8.58 11.00
N ASP A 81 -11.30 -9.51 11.96
CA ASP A 81 -11.55 -9.21 13.37
C ASP A 81 -10.52 -8.22 13.93
N PHE A 82 -9.25 -8.34 13.54
CA PHE A 82 -8.22 -7.38 13.91
C PHE A 82 -8.53 -5.97 13.41
N ILE A 83 -8.91 -5.83 12.13
CA ILE A 83 -9.32 -4.54 11.56
C ILE A 83 -10.51 -3.97 12.33
N GLY A 84 -11.53 -4.79 12.62
CA GLY A 84 -12.71 -4.38 13.39
C GLY A 84 -12.35 -3.87 14.79
N LYS A 85 -11.49 -4.59 15.51
CA LYS A 85 -11.02 -4.20 16.86
C LYS A 85 -10.23 -2.89 16.83
N ARG A 86 -9.33 -2.72 15.86
CA ARG A 86 -8.54 -1.49 15.69
C ARG A 86 -9.42 -0.30 15.37
N LYS A 87 -10.40 -0.47 14.48
CA LYS A 87 -11.39 0.57 14.14
C LYS A 87 -12.24 0.96 15.35
N ALA A 88 -12.74 -0.02 16.12
CA ALA A 88 -13.52 0.25 17.33
C ALA A 88 -12.73 1.00 18.41
N ALA A 89 -11.41 0.84 18.42
CA ALA A 89 -10.50 1.55 19.29
C ALA A 89 -10.00 2.90 18.73
N SER A 90 -10.51 3.35 17.57
CA SER A 90 -10.05 4.55 16.87
C SER A 90 -8.52 4.59 16.69
N ALA A 91 -7.93 3.43 16.41
CA ALA A 91 -6.50 3.32 16.25
C ALA A 91 -6.06 3.76 14.85
N ASP A 92 -4.84 4.29 14.74
CA ASP A 92 -4.28 4.82 13.49
C ASP A 92 -4.45 3.84 12.31
N GLU A 93 -5.02 4.35 11.22
CA GLU A 93 -5.38 3.58 10.04
C GLU A 93 -4.15 3.09 9.27
N CYS A 94 -3.09 3.89 9.19
CA CYS A 94 -1.87 3.53 8.46
C CYS A 94 -1.07 2.46 9.20
N ASP A 95 -0.94 2.56 10.52
CA ASP A 95 -0.35 1.52 11.38
C ASP A 95 -1.16 0.23 11.30
N THR A 96 -2.49 0.35 11.30
CA THR A 96 -3.40 -0.79 11.17
C THR A 96 -3.21 -1.46 9.80
N LEU A 97 -3.12 -0.68 8.73
CA LEU A 97 -2.91 -1.19 7.37
C LEU A 97 -1.54 -1.88 7.23
N LEU A 98 -0.49 -1.32 7.83
CA LEU A 98 0.85 -1.93 7.84
C LEU A 98 0.83 -3.29 8.54
N GLU A 99 0.17 -3.39 9.69
CA GLU A 99 0.04 -4.64 10.43
C GLU A 99 -0.82 -5.66 9.67
N VAL A 100 -1.91 -5.23 9.03
CA VAL A 100 -2.70 -6.07 8.12
C VAL A 100 -1.82 -6.62 6.99
N ASN A 101 -1.00 -5.77 6.37
CA ASN A 101 -0.09 -6.20 5.29
C ASN A 101 0.89 -7.28 5.76
N LYS A 102 1.46 -7.14 6.96
CA LYS A 102 2.33 -8.15 7.57
C LYS A 102 1.59 -9.47 7.74
N ARG A 103 0.39 -9.45 8.33
CA ARG A 103 -0.43 -10.66 8.55
C ARG A 103 -0.78 -11.36 7.25
N LEU A 104 -1.16 -10.60 6.22
CA LEU A 104 -1.46 -11.14 4.89
C LEU A 104 -0.24 -11.84 4.26
N ARG A 105 0.96 -11.29 4.44
CA ARG A 105 2.21 -11.89 3.95
C ARG A 105 2.64 -13.12 4.75
N SER A 106 2.21 -13.23 6.00
CA SER A 106 2.46 -14.39 6.87
C SER A 106 1.41 -15.50 6.74
N LEU A 107 0.42 -15.33 5.85
CA LEU A 107 -0.56 -16.39 5.60
C LEU A 107 0.11 -17.63 5.02
N PRO A 108 -0.37 -18.84 5.38
CA PRO A 108 0.08 -20.05 4.73
C PRO A 108 -0.21 -19.97 3.22
N PRO A 109 0.63 -20.61 2.38
CA PRO A 109 0.39 -20.63 0.94
C PRO A 109 -0.99 -21.24 0.64
N LYS A 110 -1.58 -20.80 -0.47
CA LYS A 110 -2.78 -21.46 -0.99
C LYS A 110 -2.38 -22.87 -1.41
N GLY A 111 -2.88 -23.86 -0.68
CA GLY A 111 -2.73 -25.29 -1.01
C GLY A 111 -3.44 -25.65 -2.30
#